data_AF-A0A0H3BYS9-F1
#
_entry.id   AF-A0A0H3BYS9-F1
#
_cell.length_a   1.000
_cell.length_b   1.000
_cell.length_c   1.000
_cell.angle_alpha   90.00
_cell.angle_beta   90.00
_cell.angle_gamma   90.00
#
_symmetry.space_group_name_H-M   'P 1'
#
loop_
_entity.id
_entity.type
_entity.pdbx_description
1 polymer ?
#
loop_
_entity_poly.entity_id
_entity_poly.type
_entity_poly.pdbx_seq_one_letter_code
_entity_poly.pdbx_strand_id
1 'polypeptide(L)'
;MRDMSKKKIGMISGIFGFSLAIGLGIVIKDYCQDRQRRQMTRDLRTFFSPLGQIEVLYINPCQVKQDYISGGVVMSNGKQYQFTYHSRQISFEEDKG
;
A
#
# COMPACT_ATOMS: atom_id res chain seq x y z
N MET A 1 75.36 7.32 13.31
CA MET A 1 73.91 7.49 13.08
C MET A 1 73.20 6.23 13.58
N ARG A 2 72.14 6.43 14.38
CA ARG A 2 70.96 5.57 14.70
C ARG A 2 71.25 4.08 15.02
N ASP A 3 70.75 3.55 16.14
CA ASP A 3 69.30 3.40 16.29
C ASP A 3 68.82 3.39 17.75
N MET A 4 67.56 3.75 17.92
CA MET A 4 66.96 4.36 19.10
C MET A 4 66.14 3.35 19.91
N SER A 5 66.30 3.38 21.23
CA SER A 5 65.33 2.83 22.19
C SER A 5 63.91 3.28 21.90
N LYS A 6 62.95 2.35 21.78
CA LYS A 6 61.52 2.67 21.83
C LYS A 6 60.75 1.66 22.69
N LYS A 7 60.47 2.09 23.91
CA LYS A 7 59.66 1.43 24.93
C LYS A 7 58.18 1.77 24.69
N LYS A 8 57.38 0.71 24.55
CA LYS A 8 56.00 0.45 25.02
C LYS A 8 54.87 1.51 24.87
N ILE A 9 53.70 0.92 24.58
CA ILE A 9 52.32 1.30 24.95
C ILE A 9 51.61 2.30 24.04
N GLY A 10 50.49 1.83 23.49
CA GLY A 10 49.46 2.67 22.89
C GLY A 10 48.45 1.87 22.07
N MET A 11 47.76 0.91 22.69
CA MET A 11 46.49 0.39 22.14
C MET A 11 45.49 1.55 22.22
N ILE A 12 45.28 2.26 21.11
CA ILE A 12 44.23 3.28 21.02
C ILE A 12 43.02 2.62 20.36
N SER A 13 42.24 1.92 21.20
CA SER A 13 40.87 1.57 20.90
C SER A 13 40.04 2.85 20.90
N GLY A 14 39.45 3.22 19.77
CA GLY A 14 38.47 4.29 19.76
C GLY A 14 38.21 4.87 18.39
N ILE A 15 37.23 4.33 17.69
CA ILE A 15 36.19 5.18 17.10
C ILE A 15 34.86 4.50 17.39
N PHE A 16 34.09 5.13 18.27
CA PHE A 16 32.65 4.95 18.40
C PHE A 16 32.03 5.23 17.02
N GLY A 17 31.76 4.18 16.25
CA GLY A 17 30.88 4.28 15.10
C GLY A 17 29.45 4.46 15.60
N PHE A 18 29.07 5.70 15.91
CA PHE A 18 27.67 6.07 15.96
C PHE A 18 27.11 5.95 14.54
N SER A 19 26.72 4.74 14.16
CA SER A 19 25.87 4.53 12.99
C SER A 19 24.46 5.02 13.35
N LEU A 20 24.29 6.34 13.34
CA LEU A 20 22.98 6.95 13.18
C LEU A 20 22.57 6.78 11.71
N ALA A 21 21.75 5.78 11.44
CA ALA A 21 20.75 5.88 10.39
C ALA A 21 19.62 4.93 10.76
N ILE A 22 18.61 5.51 11.42
CA ILE A 22 17.29 4.90 11.55
C ILE A 22 16.81 4.59 10.14
N GLY A 23 16.76 3.30 9.79
CA GLY A 23 16.18 2.84 8.54
C GLY A 23 14.67 2.98 8.54
N LEU A 24 14.15 4.21 8.49
CA LEU A 24 12.76 4.48 8.09
C LEU A 24 12.67 4.44 6.56
N GLY A 25 12.96 3.28 5.97
CA GLY A 25 13.11 3.15 4.52
C GLY A 25 11.95 2.47 3.79
N ILE A 26 11.09 1.70 4.47
CA ILE A 26 10.16 0.79 3.77
C ILE A 26 8.80 0.69 4.47
N VAL A 27 8.13 1.81 4.74
CA VAL A 27 6.69 1.77 5.12
C VAL A 27 5.85 2.87 4.45
N ILE A 28 6.46 3.80 3.71
CA ILE A 28 5.73 4.94 3.13
C ILE A 28 4.91 4.51 1.91
N LYS A 29 5.41 3.56 1.10
CA LYS A 29 4.73 3.10 -0.11
C LYS A 29 3.45 2.33 0.22
N ASP A 30 3.52 1.41 1.19
CA ASP A 30 2.36 0.67 1.69
C ASP A 30 1.34 1.60 2.33
N TYR A 31 1.77 2.60 3.12
CA TYR A 31 0.84 3.53 3.77
C TYR A 31 0.07 4.41 2.76
N CYS A 32 0.74 4.89 1.71
CA CYS A 32 0.08 5.63 0.63
C CYS A 32 -0.87 4.72 -0.18
N GLN A 33 -0.43 3.49 -0.48
CA GLN A 33 -1.26 2.52 -1.20
C GLN A 33 -2.48 2.07 -0.37
N ASP A 34 -2.32 1.94 0.95
CA ASP A 34 -3.39 1.66 1.90
C ASP A 34 -4.38 2.82 2.00
N ARG A 35 -3.90 4.07 2.05
CA ARG A 35 -4.80 5.23 2.07
C ARG A 35 -5.62 5.33 0.79
N GLN A 36 -4.99 5.13 -0.36
CA GLN A 36 -5.68 5.13 -1.66
C GLN A 36 -6.71 3.99 -1.73
N ARG A 37 -6.35 2.78 -1.27
CA ARG A 37 -7.29 1.66 -1.18
C ARG A 37 -8.46 1.95 -0.25
N ARG A 38 -8.21 2.48 0.94
CA ARG A 38 -9.28 2.83 1.91
C ARG A 38 -10.21 3.90 1.36
N GLN A 39 -9.68 4.91 0.68
CA GLN A 39 -10.49 5.94 0.02
C GLN A 39 -11.36 5.31 -1.08
N MET A 40 -10.78 4.51 -1.97
CA MET A 40 -11.52 3.82 -3.01
C MET A 40 -12.62 2.92 -2.45
N THR A 41 -12.33 2.11 -1.42
CA THR A 41 -13.33 1.26 -0.78
C THR A 41 -14.48 2.08 -0.19
N ARG A 42 -14.19 3.26 0.40
CA ARG A 42 -15.23 4.17 0.90
C ARG A 42 -16.06 4.75 -0.24
N ASP A 43 -15.42 5.20 -1.32
CA ASP A 43 -16.12 5.75 -2.49
C ASP A 43 -17.07 4.70 -3.07
N LEU A 44 -16.60 3.47 -3.28
CA LEU A 44 -17.41 2.36 -3.78
C LEU A 44 -18.57 2.03 -2.84
N ARG A 45 -18.32 1.90 -1.53
CA ARG A 45 -19.39 1.63 -0.55
C ARG A 45 -20.42 2.74 -0.51
N THR A 46 -19.99 3.99 -0.58
CA THR A 46 -20.89 5.15 -0.59
C THR A 46 -21.72 5.16 -1.87
N PHE A 47 -21.10 4.92 -3.02
CA PHE A 47 -21.75 4.86 -4.32
C PHE A 47 -22.83 3.77 -4.40
N PHE A 48 -22.54 2.57 -3.88
CA PHE A 48 -23.46 1.43 -3.94
C PHE A 48 -24.49 1.38 -2.80
N SER A 49 -24.27 2.09 -1.69
CA SER A 49 -25.19 2.11 -0.54
C SER A 49 -26.65 2.48 -0.87
N PRO A 50 -26.97 3.39 -1.82
CA PRO A 50 -28.35 3.71 -2.16
C PRO A 50 -29.07 2.55 -2.87
N LEU A 51 -28.34 1.59 -3.45
CA LEU A 51 -28.92 0.42 -4.11
C LEU A 51 -29.29 -0.70 -3.13
N GLY A 52 -28.82 -0.63 -1.88
CA GLY A 52 -29.15 -1.58 -0.83
C GLY A 52 -27.97 -1.88 0.10
N GLN A 53 -28.20 -2.86 0.99
CA GLN A 53 -27.15 -3.37 1.86
C GLN A 53 -26.13 -4.16 1.05
N ILE A 54 -24.87 -3.76 1.15
CA ILE A 54 -23.75 -4.46 0.53
C ILE A 54 -23.37 -5.66 1.41
N GLU A 55 -23.46 -6.87 0.85
CA GLU A 55 -23.02 -8.11 1.49
C GLU A 55 -21.53 -8.33 1.24
N VAL A 56 -21.10 -8.23 -0.03
CA VAL A 56 -19.71 -8.42 -0.44
C VAL A 56 -19.30 -7.32 -1.41
N LEU A 57 -18.11 -6.75 -1.20
CA LEU A 57 -17.43 -5.89 -2.17
C LEU A 57 -16.04 -6.47 -2.38
N TYR A 58 -15.73 -6.86 -3.61
CA TYR A 58 -14.42 -7.43 -3.97
C TYR A 58 -13.81 -6.68 -5.13
N ILE A 59 -12.48 -6.71 -5.17
CA ILE A 59 -11.67 -6.04 -6.20
C ILE A 59 -10.89 -7.13 -6.91
N ASN A 60 -10.98 -7.15 -8.24
CA ASN A 60 -10.19 -8.04 -9.08
C ASN A 60 -8.72 -7.63 -9.03
N PRO A 61 -7.77 -8.58 -9.14
CA PRO A 61 -6.36 -8.27 -9.16
C PRO A 61 -6.03 -7.28 -10.30
N CYS A 62 -5.30 -6.21 -9.97
CA CYS A 62 -4.90 -5.19 -10.94
C CYS A 62 -4.11 -5.83 -12.09
N GLN A 63 -4.61 -5.68 -13.32
CA GLN A 63 -3.84 -6.06 -14.49
C GLN A 63 -2.76 -5.00 -14.71
N VAL A 64 -1.50 -5.42 -14.71
CA VAL A 64 -0.27 -4.59 -14.68
C VAL A 64 -0.20 -3.51 -15.77
N LYS A 65 -1.05 -3.56 -16.80
CA LYS A 65 -1.06 -2.62 -17.92
C LYS A 65 -2.04 -1.44 -17.80
N GLN A 66 -2.98 -1.46 -16.88
CA GLN A 66 -4.11 -0.52 -16.95
C GLN A 66 -4.41 0.10 -15.59
N ASP A 67 -4.44 1.43 -15.55
CA ASP A 67 -4.60 2.25 -14.34
C ASP A 67 -6.05 2.27 -13.80
N TYR A 68 -6.85 1.29 -14.22
CA TYR A 68 -8.21 1.10 -13.76
C TYR A 68 -8.33 -0.16 -12.90
N ILE A 69 -9.25 -0.10 -11.95
CA ILE A 69 -9.58 -1.21 -11.06
C ILE A 69 -10.95 -1.73 -11.44
N SER A 70 -11.10 -3.05 -11.55
CA SER A 70 -12.40 -3.69 -11.73
C SER A 70 -12.74 -4.56 -10.52
N GLY A 71 -14.02 -4.87 -10.35
CA GLY A 71 -14.48 -5.70 -9.27
C GLY A 71 -15.98 -5.95 -9.36
N GLY A 72 -16.53 -6.48 -8.28
CA GLY A 72 -17.95 -6.70 -8.15
C GLY A 72 -18.47 -6.37 -6.77
N VAL A 73 -19.76 -6.09 -6.71
CA VAL A 73 -20.52 -5.94 -5.47
C VAL A 73 -21.70 -6.91 -5.49
N VAL A 74 -21.91 -7.59 -4.36
CA VAL A 74 -23.06 -8.45 -4.12
C VAL A 74 -23.90 -7.78 -3.04
N MET A 75 -25.15 -7.50 -3.36
CA MET A 75 -26.14 -6.93 -2.45
C MET A 75 -26.82 -8.05 -1.65
N SER A 76 -27.29 -7.74 -0.44
CA SER A 76 -27.98 -8.71 0.43
C SER A 76 -29.31 -9.23 -0.15
N ASN A 77 -29.83 -8.60 -1.20
CA ASN A 77 -31.00 -9.09 -1.95
C ASN A 77 -30.61 -10.02 -3.12
N GLY A 78 -29.34 -10.40 -3.23
CA GLY A 78 -28.82 -11.28 -4.28
C GLY A 78 -28.44 -10.58 -5.58
N LYS A 79 -28.73 -9.28 -5.74
CA LYS A 79 -28.31 -8.53 -6.94
C LYS A 79 -26.81 -8.35 -6.99
N GLN A 80 -26.24 -8.50 -8.18
CA GLN A 80 -24.81 -8.38 -8.41
C GLN A 80 -24.54 -7.29 -9.42
N TYR A 81 -23.48 -6.51 -9.18
CA TYR A 81 -23.02 -5.50 -10.13
C TYR A 81 -21.53 -5.65 -10.34
N GLN A 82 -21.11 -5.54 -11.60
CA GLN A 82 -19.70 -5.38 -11.94
C GLN A 82 -19.39 -3.90 -12.09
N PHE A 83 -18.21 -3.49 -11.64
CA PHE A 83 -17.79 -2.09 -11.72
C PHE A 83 -16.38 -1.94 -12.26
N THR A 84 -16.13 -0.77 -12.84
CA THR A 84 -14.80 -0.22 -13.10
C THR A 84 -14.64 1.11 -12.36
N TYR A 85 -13.46 1.31 -11.77
CA TYR A 85 -13.07 2.50 -11.04
C TYR A 85 -11.80 3.07 -11.69
N HIS A 86 -11.91 4.27 -12.25
CA HIS A 86 -10.79 4.98 -12.87
C HIS A 86 -10.91 6.47 -12.56
N SER A 87 -9.84 7.08 -12.01
CA SER A 87 -9.82 8.52 -11.71
C SER A 87 -11.05 9.03 -10.93
N ARG A 88 -11.52 8.26 -9.93
CA ARG A 88 -12.74 8.50 -9.12
C ARG A 88 -14.07 8.45 -9.88
N GLN A 89 -14.07 8.06 -11.15
CA GLN A 89 -15.29 7.73 -11.87
C GLN A 89 -15.59 6.25 -11.70
N ILE A 90 -16.87 5.97 -11.44
CA ILE A 90 -17.39 4.61 -11.27
C ILE A 90 -18.35 4.35 -12.44
N SER A 91 -18.05 3.35 -13.25
CA SER A 91 -18.99 2.77 -14.21
C SER A 91 -19.41 1.40 -13.72
N PHE A 92 -20.68 1.05 -13.87
CA PHE A 92 -21.21 -0.21 -13.37
C PHE A 92 -22.29 -0.77 -14.27
N GLU A 93 -22.41 -2.10 -14.26
CA GLU A 93 -23.45 -2.84 -14.96
C GLU A 93 -24.03 -3.90 -14.01
N GLU A 94 -25.35 -4.09 -14.03
CA GLU A 94 -26.00 -5.18 -13.30
C GLU A 94 -25.69 -6.50 -14.00
N ASP A 95 -25.20 -7.47 -13.24
CA ASP A 95 -24.94 -8.81 -13.75
C ASP A 95 -26.27 -9.51 -13.99
N LYS A 96 -26.58 -9.75 -15.27
CA LYS A 96 -27.77 -10.46 -15.70
C LYS A 96 -27.38 -11.93 -15.83
N GLY A 97 -27.21 -12.59 -14.68
CA GLY A 97 -27.00 -14.04 -14.61
C GLY A 97 -28.03 -14.82 -15.40
#